data_AF-A0AA92L3D7-F1
#
_entry.id   AF-A0AA92L3D7-F1
#
_cell.length_a   1.000
_cell.length_b   1.000
_cell.length_c   1.000
_cell.angle_alpha   90.00
_cell.angle_beta   90.00
_cell.angle_gamma   90.00
#
_symmetry.space_group_name_H-M   'P 1'
#
loop_
_entity.id
_entity.type
_entity.pdbx_description
1 polymer ?
#
loop_
_entity_poly.entity_id
_entity_poly.type
_entity_poly.pdbx_seq_one_letter_code
_entity_poly.pdbx_strand_id
1 'polypeptide(L)'
;MFVIVMFTGAFPNGSAPIKKLMPLRGQLSILASILTLGHNAAYGRVYFVRLFTDPASLPTGQLLAAICSVLMMLIMLPLFITSFMAVRRKMQPKRWKALQRLAYGFYGLLCCHILLLTVPEAVHGESTYQLTVFVYVTVFLSYLSCRISKALAKRKNTSCLLARRQAVAVICCTALSASVVLFLGRSNSNSVESAPPVESVTESHSGYREGTYTGSAMGMNAPIEVSVTVEGGHITDISIISSRDDEPYFSDALYVIDDILAANHTQVDTVTGATYSSGGIIDAVEAALESAGE
;
A
#
# COMPACT_ATOMS: atom_id res chain seq x y z
N MET A 1 -3.82 12.75 -3.95
CA MET A 1 -4.68 13.95 -4.14
C MET A 1 -5.41 14.41 -2.88
N PHE A 2 -6.09 13.54 -2.13
CA PHE A 2 -6.79 13.93 -0.88
C PHE A 2 -5.90 14.63 0.15
N VAL A 3 -4.63 14.25 0.25
CA VAL A 3 -3.64 14.92 1.11
C VAL A 3 -3.58 16.43 0.83
N ILE A 4 -3.51 16.83 -0.45
CA ILE A 4 -3.45 18.25 -0.82
C ILE A 4 -4.71 18.98 -0.35
N VAL A 5 -5.89 18.42 -0.63
CA VAL A 5 -7.19 18.97 -0.22
C VAL A 5 -7.27 19.11 1.30
N MET A 6 -6.79 18.12 2.04
CA MET A 6 -6.74 18.09 3.50
C MET A 6 -5.83 19.22 4.04
N PHE A 7 -4.61 19.35 3.52
CA PHE A 7 -3.64 20.34 3.98
C PHE A 7 -4.00 21.79 3.65
N THR A 8 -4.77 22.03 2.58
CA THR A 8 -5.23 23.41 2.25
C THR A 8 -5.94 24.11 3.42
N GLY A 9 -6.62 23.36 4.29
CA GLY A 9 -7.30 23.91 5.47
C GLY A 9 -6.39 24.12 6.69
N ALA A 10 -5.22 23.49 6.72
CA ALA A 10 -4.28 23.48 7.83
C ALA A 10 -3.30 24.67 7.79
N PHE A 11 -2.93 25.16 6.61
CA PHE A 11 -1.97 26.24 6.47
C PHE A 11 -2.43 27.58 7.10
N PRO A 12 -1.50 28.50 7.42
CA PRO A 12 -1.81 29.83 7.93
C PRO A 12 -2.53 30.67 6.87
N ASN A 13 -3.62 31.35 7.26
CA ASN A 13 -4.40 32.21 6.36
C ASN A 13 -3.49 33.30 5.77
N GLY A 14 -3.53 33.48 4.44
CA GLY A 14 -2.73 34.51 3.73
C GLY A 14 -1.36 34.05 3.22
N SER A 15 -0.91 32.84 3.59
CA SER A 15 0.34 32.26 3.07
C SER A 15 0.29 32.00 1.55
N ALA A 16 1.45 32.10 0.88
CA ALA A 16 1.61 31.82 -0.55
C ALA A 16 0.99 30.48 -1.02
N PRO A 17 1.18 29.34 -0.32
CA PRO A 17 0.57 28.06 -0.72
C PRO A 17 -0.96 28.10 -0.68
N ILE A 18 -1.58 28.80 0.28
CA ILE A 18 -3.05 28.91 0.33
C ILE A 18 -3.60 29.62 -0.89
N LYS A 19 -2.97 30.73 -1.31
CA LYS A 19 -3.45 31.52 -2.45
C LYS A 19 -3.48 30.68 -3.74
N LYS A 20 -2.49 29.81 -3.93
CA LYS A 20 -2.42 28.89 -5.09
C LYS A 20 -3.40 27.71 -4.97
N LEU A 21 -3.51 27.10 -3.78
CA LEU A 21 -4.26 25.84 -3.61
C LEU A 21 -5.75 26.02 -3.34
N MET A 22 -6.18 27.16 -2.78
CA MET A 22 -7.58 27.40 -2.41
C MET A 22 -8.54 27.38 -3.62
N PRO A 23 -8.22 27.98 -4.78
CA PRO A 23 -9.08 27.91 -5.97
C PRO A 23 -9.22 26.50 -6.53
N LEU A 24 -8.14 25.71 -6.47
CA LEU A 24 -8.07 24.35 -7.03
C LEU A 24 -8.67 23.28 -6.10
N ARG A 25 -8.91 23.62 -4.82
CA ARG A 25 -9.33 22.66 -3.79
C ARG A 25 -10.55 21.82 -4.18
N GLY A 26 -11.57 22.46 -4.77
CA GLY A 26 -12.79 21.76 -5.19
C GLY A 26 -12.54 20.77 -6.31
N GLN A 27 -11.80 21.19 -7.34
CA GLN A 27 -11.45 20.35 -8.49
C GLN A 27 -10.59 19.15 -8.08
N LEU A 28 -9.60 19.36 -7.21
CA LEU A 28 -8.78 18.29 -6.66
C LEU A 28 -9.59 17.27 -5.86
N SER A 29 -10.60 17.72 -5.12
CA SER A 29 -11.49 16.82 -4.36
C SER A 29 -12.38 15.98 -5.28
N ILE A 30 -12.89 16.57 -6.36
CA ILE A 30 -13.70 15.86 -7.36
C ILE A 30 -12.85 14.80 -8.06
N LEU A 31 -11.65 15.17 -8.53
CA LEU A 31 -10.73 14.27 -9.21
C LEU A 31 -10.29 13.12 -8.29
N ALA A 32 -9.95 13.42 -7.04
CA ALA A 32 -9.62 12.40 -6.04
C ALA A 32 -10.78 11.42 -5.81
N SER A 33 -12.01 11.93 -5.73
CA SER A 33 -13.20 11.10 -5.51
C SER A 33 -13.50 10.20 -6.70
N ILE A 34 -13.33 10.68 -7.94
CA ILE A 34 -13.50 9.86 -9.15
C ILE A 34 -12.50 8.70 -9.14
N LEU A 35 -11.22 8.98 -8.86
CA LEU A 35 -10.19 7.93 -8.79
C LEU A 35 -10.50 6.91 -7.68
N THR A 36 -10.90 7.38 -6.50
CA THR A 36 -11.26 6.51 -5.38
C THR A 36 -12.52 5.69 -5.66
N LEU A 37 -13.52 6.25 -6.34
CA LEU A 37 -14.68 5.49 -6.78
C LEU A 37 -14.31 4.41 -7.80
N GLY A 38 -13.44 4.74 -8.78
CA GLY A 38 -12.93 3.77 -9.74
C GLY A 38 -12.17 2.63 -9.09
N HIS A 39 -11.27 2.96 -8.15
CA HIS A 39 -10.55 1.96 -7.34
C HIS A 39 -11.53 1.08 -6.56
N ASN A 40 -12.50 1.68 -5.85
CA ASN A 40 -13.51 0.90 -5.11
C ASN A 40 -14.40 0.05 -6.02
N ALA A 41 -14.67 0.47 -7.27
CA ALA A 41 -15.43 -0.34 -8.20
C ALA A 41 -14.64 -1.57 -8.69
N ALA A 42 -13.32 -1.45 -8.85
CA ALA A 42 -12.45 -2.57 -9.20
C ALA A 42 -12.29 -3.55 -8.03
N TYR A 43 -11.77 -3.08 -6.90
CA TYR A 43 -11.51 -3.94 -5.74
C TYR A 43 -12.78 -4.38 -5.01
N GLY A 44 -13.82 -3.53 -5.01
CA GLY A 44 -15.09 -3.82 -4.34
C GLY A 44 -15.84 -5.01 -4.92
N ARG A 45 -15.61 -5.38 -6.19
CA ARG A 45 -16.19 -6.60 -6.77
C ARG A 45 -15.73 -7.86 -6.04
N VAL A 46 -14.51 -7.89 -5.54
CA VAL A 46 -13.98 -9.04 -4.81
C VAL A 46 -14.31 -8.89 -3.33
N TYR A 47 -13.88 -7.78 -2.71
CA TYR A 47 -13.93 -7.63 -1.27
C TYR A 47 -15.33 -7.31 -0.73
N PHE A 48 -16.14 -6.50 -1.42
CA PHE A 48 -17.51 -6.23 -0.95
C PHE A 48 -18.44 -7.41 -1.22
N VAL A 49 -18.25 -8.15 -2.33
CA VAL A 49 -19.04 -9.36 -2.56
C VAL A 49 -18.74 -10.39 -1.47
N ARG A 50 -17.45 -10.71 -1.22
CA ARG A 50 -17.05 -11.62 -0.14
C ARG A 50 -17.55 -11.16 1.24
N LEU A 51 -17.52 -9.85 1.53
CA LEU A 51 -18.07 -9.29 2.76
C LEU A 51 -19.56 -9.61 2.98
N PHE A 52 -20.36 -9.65 1.91
CA PHE A 52 -21.81 -9.92 1.99
C PHE A 52 -22.19 -11.39 1.74
N THR A 53 -21.37 -12.16 1.04
CA THR A 53 -21.67 -13.57 0.69
C THR A 53 -21.04 -14.56 1.64
N ASP A 54 -19.78 -14.36 2.03
CA ASP A 54 -19.05 -15.26 2.94
C ASP A 54 -17.97 -14.49 3.74
N PRO A 55 -18.38 -13.73 4.78
CA PRO A 55 -17.45 -12.93 5.57
C PRO A 55 -16.47 -13.77 6.40
N ALA A 56 -16.73 -15.06 6.60
CA ALA A 56 -15.86 -15.95 7.38
C ALA A 56 -14.59 -16.35 6.62
N SER A 57 -14.60 -16.25 5.29
CA SER A 57 -13.45 -16.56 4.43
C SER A 57 -12.34 -15.51 4.45
N LEU A 58 -12.60 -14.30 4.96
CA LEU A 58 -11.65 -13.19 4.93
C LEU A 58 -10.79 -13.12 6.20
N PRO A 59 -9.48 -12.86 6.08
CA PRO A 59 -8.64 -12.53 7.22
C PRO A 59 -9.21 -11.35 8.01
N THR A 60 -9.15 -11.40 9.35
CA THR A 60 -9.76 -10.38 10.23
C THR A 60 -9.36 -8.95 9.88
N GLY A 61 -8.10 -8.73 9.47
CA GLY A 61 -7.62 -7.42 9.02
C GLY A 61 -8.31 -6.92 7.75
N GLN A 62 -8.49 -7.80 6.75
CA GLN A 62 -9.17 -7.47 5.50
C GLN A 62 -10.68 -7.27 5.71
N LEU A 63 -11.31 -8.09 6.57
CA LEU A 63 -12.71 -7.91 6.96
C LEU A 63 -12.94 -6.52 7.60
N LEU A 64 -12.09 -6.15 8.56
CA LEU A 64 -12.19 -4.86 9.23
C LEU A 64 -11.89 -3.69 8.28
N ALA A 65 -10.92 -3.85 7.37
CA ALA A 65 -10.62 -2.88 6.33
C ALA A 65 -11.79 -2.70 5.35
N ALA A 66 -12.47 -3.78 4.96
CA ALA A 66 -13.64 -3.75 4.09
C ALA A 66 -14.84 -3.02 4.75
N ILE A 67 -15.12 -3.30 6.03
CA ILE A 67 -16.14 -2.57 6.81
C ILE A 67 -15.79 -1.08 6.87
N CYS A 68 -14.51 -0.75 7.12
CA CYS A 68 -14.04 0.64 7.13
C CYS A 68 -14.26 1.33 5.77
N SER A 69 -13.97 0.64 4.66
CA SER A 69 -14.19 1.14 3.30
C SER A 69 -15.66 1.43 3.01
N VAL A 70 -16.58 0.58 3.45
CA VAL A 70 -18.03 0.81 3.30
C VAL A 70 -18.44 2.08 4.03
N LEU A 71 -17.99 2.27 5.28
CA LEU A 71 -18.27 3.48 6.05
C LEU A 71 -17.69 4.73 5.39
N MET A 72 -16.47 4.64 4.84
CA MET A 72 -15.86 5.73 4.06
C MET A 72 -16.68 6.05 2.82
N MET A 73 -17.18 5.05 2.11
CA MET A 73 -18.01 5.24 0.91
C MET A 73 -19.31 6.00 1.21
N LEU A 74 -19.98 5.64 2.31
CA LEU A 74 -21.20 6.31 2.76
C LEU A 74 -20.98 7.80 3.06
N ILE A 75 -19.80 8.17 3.57
CA ILE A 75 -19.44 9.57 3.79
C ILE A 75 -19.00 10.25 2.50
N MET A 76 -18.22 9.56 1.67
CA MET A 76 -17.62 10.12 0.47
C MET A 76 -18.67 10.50 -0.57
N LEU A 77 -19.73 9.68 -0.77
CA LEU A 77 -20.75 9.92 -1.79
C LEU A 77 -21.49 11.27 -1.62
N PRO A 78 -22.04 11.62 -0.45
CA PRO A 78 -22.61 12.95 -0.22
C PRO A 78 -21.59 14.09 -0.41
N LEU A 79 -20.34 13.89 -0.01
CA LEU A 79 -19.27 14.89 -0.16
C LEU A 79 -18.94 15.13 -1.63
N PHE A 80 -18.90 14.06 -2.43
CA PHE A 80 -18.67 14.09 -3.86
C PHE A 80 -19.79 14.83 -4.58
N ILE A 81 -21.04 14.43 -4.37
CA ILE A 81 -22.22 15.04 -5.01
C ILE A 81 -22.31 16.54 -4.68
N THR A 82 -22.06 16.92 -3.42
CA THR A 82 -22.11 18.32 -3.00
C THR A 82 -20.89 19.16 -3.39
N SER A 83 -19.87 18.55 -4.01
CA SER A 83 -18.72 19.27 -4.56
C SER A 83 -19.03 19.93 -5.92
N PHE A 84 -20.03 19.42 -6.66
CA PHE A 84 -20.47 20.04 -7.91
C PHE A 84 -21.14 21.40 -7.66
N MET A 85 -20.73 22.42 -8.42
CA MET A 85 -21.25 23.79 -8.24
C MET A 85 -22.77 23.88 -8.45
N ALA A 86 -23.33 23.06 -9.34
CA ALA A 86 -24.78 22.99 -9.59
C ALA A 86 -25.56 22.57 -8.33
N VAL A 87 -25.05 21.57 -7.59
CA VAL A 87 -25.66 21.10 -6.35
C VAL A 87 -25.39 22.08 -5.21
N ARG A 88 -24.15 22.58 -5.09
CA ARG A 88 -23.75 23.53 -4.05
C ARG A 88 -24.59 24.81 -4.08
N ARG A 89 -24.92 25.35 -5.26
CA ARG A 89 -25.73 26.57 -5.40
C ARG A 89 -27.16 26.41 -4.88
N LYS A 90 -27.70 25.18 -4.85
CA LYS A 90 -29.05 24.88 -4.35
C LYS A 90 -29.12 24.69 -2.83
N MET A 91 -27.98 24.61 -2.14
CA MET A 91 -27.91 24.25 -0.72
C MET A 91 -27.65 25.45 0.18
N GLN A 92 -28.29 25.46 1.35
CA GLN A 92 -28.03 26.46 2.41
C GLN A 92 -26.56 26.40 2.87
N PRO A 93 -25.82 27.54 2.93
CA PRO A 93 -24.39 27.55 3.27
C PRO A 93 -24.05 26.92 4.63
N LYS A 94 -24.94 27.03 5.62
CA LYS A 94 -24.77 26.40 6.94
C LYS A 94 -24.77 24.87 6.87
N ARG A 95 -25.75 24.30 6.13
CA ARG A 95 -25.87 22.84 5.95
C ARG A 95 -24.73 22.29 5.11
N TRP A 96 -24.31 23.01 4.07
CA TRP A 96 -23.16 22.63 3.25
C TRP A 96 -21.87 22.58 4.08
N LYS A 97 -21.62 23.59 4.93
CA LYS A 97 -20.48 23.57 5.86
C LYS A 97 -20.58 22.42 6.86
N ALA A 98 -21.78 22.10 7.35
CA ALA A 98 -21.98 20.98 8.28
C ALA A 98 -21.65 19.65 7.61
N LEU A 99 -22.12 19.41 6.38
CA LEU A 99 -21.82 18.23 5.60
C LEU A 99 -20.32 18.09 5.30
N GLN A 100 -19.68 19.19 4.88
CA GLN A 100 -18.25 19.21 4.60
C GLN A 100 -17.37 18.98 5.84
N ARG A 101 -17.92 19.07 7.08
CA ARG A 101 -17.19 18.64 8.29
C ARG A 101 -17.06 17.13 8.39
N LEU A 102 -17.94 16.35 7.74
CA LEU A 102 -17.80 14.89 7.67
C LEU A 102 -16.49 14.48 6.98
N ALA A 103 -15.87 15.36 6.18
CA ALA A 103 -14.56 15.13 5.59
C ALA A 103 -13.49 14.81 6.64
N TYR A 104 -13.59 15.38 7.85
CA TYR A 104 -12.66 15.06 8.92
C TYR A 104 -12.80 13.61 9.41
N GLY A 105 -14.05 13.11 9.49
CA GLY A 105 -14.32 11.71 9.77
C GLY A 105 -13.79 10.80 8.66
N PHE A 106 -14.00 11.19 7.40
CA PHE A 106 -13.45 10.49 6.23
C PHE A 106 -11.92 10.38 6.29
N TYR A 107 -11.20 11.46 6.61
CA TYR A 107 -9.73 11.40 6.73
C TYR A 107 -9.26 10.51 7.89
N GLY A 108 -10.00 10.49 9.00
CA GLY A 108 -9.71 9.59 10.13
C GLY A 108 -9.89 8.13 9.72
N LEU A 109 -11.01 7.81 9.07
CA LEU A 109 -11.28 6.47 8.57
C LEU A 109 -10.29 6.05 7.48
N LEU A 110 -9.89 6.97 6.59
CA LEU A 110 -8.86 6.72 5.58
C LEU A 110 -7.53 6.33 6.23
N CYS A 111 -7.14 7.01 7.32
CA CYS A 111 -5.95 6.65 8.10
C CYS A 111 -6.10 5.24 8.69
N CYS A 112 -7.21 4.95 9.35
CA CYS A 112 -7.48 3.63 9.91
C CYS A 112 -7.47 2.53 8.84
N HIS A 113 -8.13 2.75 7.70
CA HIS A 113 -8.19 1.81 6.59
C HIS A 113 -6.79 1.48 6.04
N ILE A 114 -5.96 2.50 5.78
CA ILE A 114 -4.58 2.30 5.29
C ILE A 114 -3.75 1.54 6.32
N LEU A 115 -3.85 1.88 7.61
CA LEU A 115 -3.09 1.20 8.66
C LEU A 115 -3.53 -0.25 8.85
N LEU A 116 -4.84 -0.54 8.74
CA LEU A 116 -5.35 -1.91 8.83
C LEU A 116 -4.81 -2.83 7.75
N LEU A 117 -4.58 -2.29 6.54
CA LEU A 117 -3.99 -3.04 5.44
C LEU A 117 -2.46 -3.11 5.52
N THR A 118 -1.79 -2.01 5.90
CA THR A 118 -0.34 -1.91 5.76
C THR A 118 0.46 -2.30 7.00
N VAL A 119 -0.12 -2.22 8.21
CA VAL A 119 0.60 -2.57 9.45
C VAL A 119 0.84 -4.07 9.58
N PRO A 120 -0.14 -4.97 9.37
CA PRO A 120 0.13 -6.41 9.41
C PRO A 120 1.23 -6.78 8.41
N GLU A 121 1.13 -6.30 7.17
CA GLU A 121 2.12 -6.55 6.11
C GLU A 121 3.51 -5.99 6.45
N ALA A 122 3.58 -4.79 7.05
CA ALA A 122 4.85 -4.19 7.48
C ALA A 122 5.54 -4.94 8.62
N VAL A 123 4.76 -5.60 9.51
CA VAL A 123 5.29 -6.43 10.60
C VAL A 123 5.90 -7.72 10.07
N HIS A 124 5.42 -8.25 8.95
CA HIS A 124 6.00 -9.43 8.31
C HIS A 124 7.36 -9.16 7.61
N GLY A 125 7.87 -7.93 7.66
CA GLY A 125 9.25 -7.61 7.26
C GLY A 125 9.40 -6.94 5.89
N GLU A 126 8.30 -6.70 5.17
CA GLU A 126 8.36 -6.09 3.85
C GLU A 126 8.75 -4.60 3.89
N SER A 127 9.92 -4.27 3.33
CA SER A 127 10.48 -2.92 3.34
C SER A 127 9.55 -1.88 2.66
N THR A 128 8.83 -2.29 1.61
CA THR A 128 7.86 -1.46 0.89
C THR A 128 6.69 -1.03 1.78
N TYR A 129 6.15 -1.96 2.57
CA TYR A 129 5.04 -1.68 3.48
C TYR A 129 5.50 -0.86 4.68
N GLN A 130 6.72 -1.06 5.17
CA GLN A 130 7.33 -0.21 6.20
C GLN A 130 7.47 1.25 5.74
N LEU A 131 7.96 1.48 4.52
CA LEU A 131 8.05 2.82 3.93
C LEU A 131 6.66 3.42 3.73
N THR A 132 5.69 2.61 3.31
CA THR A 132 4.30 3.02 3.13
C THR A 132 3.68 3.49 4.45
N VAL A 133 3.82 2.69 5.52
CA VAL A 133 3.39 3.05 6.88
C VAL A 133 4.09 4.35 7.33
N PHE A 134 5.41 4.45 7.15
CA PHE A 134 6.17 5.66 7.50
C PHE A 134 5.58 6.92 6.84
N VAL A 135 5.39 6.89 5.52
CA VAL A 135 4.89 8.02 4.75
C VAL A 135 3.48 8.41 5.21
N TYR A 136 2.56 7.45 5.32
CA TYR A 136 1.18 7.76 5.67
C TYR A 136 1.04 8.24 7.12
N VAL A 137 1.69 7.59 8.09
CA VAL A 137 1.69 8.03 9.50
C VAL A 137 2.24 9.45 9.62
N THR A 138 3.35 9.75 8.93
CA THR A 138 3.95 11.09 8.91
C THR A 138 2.97 12.13 8.37
N VAL A 139 2.29 11.84 7.25
CA VAL A 139 1.32 12.75 6.62
C VAL A 139 0.12 13.02 7.53
N PHE A 140 -0.46 12.00 8.17
CA PHE A 140 -1.61 12.17 9.04
C PHE A 140 -1.26 12.83 10.38
N LEU A 141 -0.13 12.45 11.00
CA LEU A 141 0.33 13.08 12.25
C LEU A 141 0.70 14.55 12.04
N SER A 142 1.44 14.87 10.97
CA SER A 142 1.79 16.25 10.65
C SER A 142 0.55 17.11 10.37
N TYR A 143 -0.45 16.55 9.67
CA TYR A 143 -1.73 17.22 9.46
C TYR A 143 -2.48 17.49 10.78
N LEU A 144 -2.59 16.47 11.64
CA LEU A 144 -3.27 16.57 12.92
C LEU A 144 -2.60 17.63 13.80
N SER A 145 -1.27 17.58 13.92
CA SER A 145 -0.44 18.57 14.61
C SER A 145 -0.63 19.98 14.05
N CYS A 146 -0.70 20.14 12.73
CA CYS A 146 -0.95 21.43 12.10
C CYS A 146 -2.35 21.97 12.42
N ARG A 147 -3.38 21.11 12.43
CA ARG A 147 -4.76 21.48 12.77
C ARG A 147 -4.91 21.84 14.24
N ILE A 148 -4.32 21.07 15.14
CA ILE A 148 -4.28 21.37 16.58
C ILE A 148 -3.57 22.71 16.81
N SER A 149 -2.40 22.91 16.19
CA SER A 149 -1.66 24.17 16.27
C SER A 149 -2.47 25.36 15.78
N LYS A 150 -3.22 25.22 14.67
CA LYS A 150 -4.11 26.27 14.14
C LYS A 150 -5.30 26.55 15.05
N ALA A 151 -5.90 25.52 15.65
CA ALA A 151 -6.98 25.66 16.63
C ALA A 151 -6.50 26.38 17.90
N LEU A 152 -5.31 26.02 18.41
CA LEU A 152 -4.68 26.66 19.57
C LEU A 152 -4.26 28.10 19.29
N ALA A 153 -3.68 28.40 18.13
CA ALA A 153 -3.30 29.74 17.74
C ALA A 153 -4.51 30.67 17.62
N LYS A 154 -5.64 30.16 17.11
CA LYS A 154 -6.91 30.90 17.09
C LYS A 154 -7.41 31.21 18.50
N ARG A 155 -7.30 30.26 19.44
CA ARG A 155 -7.73 30.46 20.84
C ARG A 155 -6.83 31.44 21.59
N LYS A 156 -5.51 31.39 21.35
CA LYS A 156 -4.49 32.23 22.01
C LYS A 156 -4.16 33.52 21.24
N ASN A 157 -4.85 33.81 20.15
CA ASN A 157 -4.60 34.94 19.24
C ASN A 157 -3.13 35.08 18.76
N THR A 158 -2.40 33.97 18.65
CA THR A 158 -0.95 33.91 18.31
C THR A 158 -0.72 33.48 16.86
N SER A 159 -1.49 34.04 15.93
CA SER A 159 -1.47 33.65 14.51
C SER A 159 -0.12 33.92 13.82
N CYS A 160 0.68 34.87 14.31
CA CYS A 160 2.02 35.18 13.80
C CYS A 160 3.00 34.01 13.98
N LEU A 161 2.93 33.31 15.12
CA LEU A 161 3.82 32.18 15.43
C LEU A 161 3.34 30.84 14.85
N LEU A 162 2.19 30.82 14.17
CA LEU A 162 1.56 29.59 13.68
C LEU A 162 2.47 28.84 12.71
N ALA A 163 3.12 29.54 11.77
CA ALA A 163 3.99 28.91 10.78
C ALA A 163 5.19 28.20 11.44
N ARG A 164 5.84 28.85 12.42
CA ARG A 164 6.98 28.28 13.15
C ARG A 164 6.57 27.06 13.98
N ARG A 165 5.42 27.12 14.67
CA ARG A 165 4.88 25.99 15.44
C ARG A 165 4.51 24.81 14.54
N GLN A 166 3.95 25.06 13.36
CA GLN A 166 3.63 24.03 12.39
C GLN A 166 4.90 23.37 11.84
N ALA A 167 5.94 24.14 11.52
CA ALA A 167 7.23 23.60 11.05
C ALA A 167 7.88 22.69 12.10
N VAL A 168 7.96 23.12 13.36
CA VAL A 168 8.51 22.30 14.46
C VAL A 168 7.69 21.02 14.64
N ALA A 169 6.36 21.13 14.62
CA ALA A 169 5.51 19.96 14.81
C ALA A 169 5.64 18.93 13.68
N VAL A 170 5.82 19.37 12.42
CA VAL A 170 6.09 18.48 11.29
C VAL A 170 7.40 17.71 11.51
N ILE A 171 8.48 18.41 11.91
CA ILE A 171 9.79 17.80 12.18
C ILE A 171 9.71 16.77 13.31
N CYS A 172 8.99 17.08 14.39
CA CYS A 172 8.78 16.12 15.48
C CYS A 172 7.97 14.91 15.00
N CYS A 173 6.91 15.11 14.21
CA CYS A 173 6.11 14.01 13.68
C CYS A 173 6.90 13.10 12.74
N THR A 174 7.77 13.66 11.89
CA THR A 174 8.66 12.88 11.01
C THR A 174 9.70 12.08 11.80
N ALA A 175 10.25 12.65 12.87
CA ALA A 175 11.19 11.94 13.73
C ALA A 175 10.50 10.79 14.48
N LEU A 176 9.31 11.04 15.03
CA LEU A 176 8.51 10.04 15.74
C LEU A 176 8.11 8.88 14.83
N SER A 177 7.62 9.15 13.62
CA SER A 177 7.26 8.10 12.67
C SER A 177 8.47 7.29 12.22
N ALA A 178 9.64 7.93 12.04
CA ALA A 178 10.87 7.23 11.71
C ALA A 178 11.30 6.29 12.85
N SER A 179 11.24 6.74 14.11
CA SER A 179 11.54 5.90 15.26
C SER A 179 10.60 4.69 15.37
N VAL A 180 9.30 4.87 15.11
CA VAL A 180 8.32 3.77 15.13
C VAL A 180 8.63 2.74 14.04
N VAL A 181 8.94 3.18 12.83
CA VAL A 181 9.22 2.26 11.70
C VAL A 181 10.55 1.53 11.89
N LEU A 182 11.59 2.22 12.39
CA LEU A 182 12.84 1.59 12.77
C LEU A 182 12.67 0.55 13.89
N PHE A 183 11.77 0.80 14.84
CA PHE A 183 11.46 -0.16 15.90
C PHE A 183 10.75 -1.41 15.35
N LEU A 184 9.77 -1.23 14.45
CA LEU A 184 9.10 -2.35 13.77
C LEU A 184 10.09 -3.16 12.93
N GLY A 185 11.03 -2.51 12.23
CA GLY A 185 12.08 -3.20 11.46
C GLY A 185 13.11 -3.93 12.32
N ARG A 186 13.52 -3.37 13.47
CA ARG A 186 14.49 -4.01 14.39
C ARG A 186 13.95 -5.25 15.09
N SER A 187 12.64 -5.35 15.29
CA SER A 187 12.04 -6.55 15.88
C SER A 187 12.22 -7.80 15.00
N ASN A 188 12.50 -7.62 13.70
CA ASN A 188 12.68 -8.71 12.73
C ASN A 188 14.15 -9.01 12.41
N SER A 189 15.10 -8.18 12.86
CA SER A 189 16.54 -8.32 12.54
C SER A 189 17.32 -9.11 13.59
N ASN A 190 16.67 -9.70 14.59
CA ASN A 190 17.33 -10.52 15.62
C ASN A 190 17.44 -12.02 15.24
N SER A 191 17.15 -12.38 13.99
CA SER A 191 17.17 -13.78 13.52
C SER A 191 17.91 -14.01 12.19
N VAL A 192 18.79 -13.10 11.76
CA VAL A 192 19.63 -13.36 10.58
C VAL A 192 21.10 -13.22 10.97
N GLU A 193 21.70 -14.37 11.28
CA GLU A 193 23.14 -14.58 11.33
C GLU A 193 23.69 -14.44 9.90
N SER A 194 24.62 -13.50 9.71
CA SER A 194 25.27 -13.20 8.44
C SER A 194 26.08 -14.40 7.93
N ALA A 195 25.72 -14.92 6.75
CA ALA A 195 26.64 -15.69 5.92
C ALA A 195 27.54 -14.71 5.11
N PRO A 196 28.82 -15.06 4.82
CA PRO A 196 29.78 -14.17 4.16
C PRO A 196 29.52 -14.08 2.64
N PRO A 197 30.08 -13.08 1.94
CA PRO A 197 29.81 -12.86 0.52
C PRO A 197 30.61 -13.84 -0.33
N VAL A 198 29.98 -14.45 -1.33
CA VAL A 198 30.67 -15.31 -2.31
C VAL A 198 30.52 -14.72 -3.71
N GLU A 199 31.67 -14.61 -4.37
CA GLU A 199 31.89 -14.08 -5.71
C GLU A 199 31.19 -14.90 -6.80
N SER A 200 30.80 -14.18 -7.85
CA SER A 200 30.23 -14.67 -9.10
C SER A 200 31.15 -15.63 -9.86
N VAL A 201 30.62 -16.77 -10.30
CA VAL A 201 31.14 -17.52 -11.46
C VAL A 201 29.98 -18.04 -12.31
N THR A 202 30.06 -17.75 -13.61
CA THR A 202 29.13 -18.11 -14.68
C THR A 202 29.45 -19.50 -15.27
N GLU A 203 28.39 -20.16 -15.76
CA GLU A 203 28.29 -21.18 -16.83
C GLU A 203 28.35 -22.71 -16.51
N SER A 204 27.13 -23.26 -16.47
CA SER A 204 26.58 -24.33 -17.34
C SER A 204 26.90 -25.83 -17.12
N HIS A 205 25.78 -26.54 -16.90
CA HIS A 205 25.36 -27.90 -17.25
C HIS A 205 25.65 -29.12 -16.36
N SER A 206 24.53 -29.69 -15.89
CA SER A 206 24.26 -31.04 -15.36
C SER A 206 24.81 -31.35 -13.96
N GLY A 207 24.02 -31.70 -12.95
CA GLY A 207 22.57 -31.73 -12.80
C GLY A 207 22.26 -31.37 -11.35
N TYR A 208 21.10 -30.76 -11.15
CA TYR A 208 20.64 -30.37 -9.81
C TYR A 208 20.65 -31.59 -8.89
N ARG A 209 21.07 -31.41 -7.64
CA ARG A 209 20.96 -32.48 -6.65
C ARG A 209 19.49 -32.84 -6.47
N GLU A 210 19.23 -34.13 -6.30
CA GLU A 210 17.86 -34.58 -6.06
C GLU A 210 17.36 -34.04 -4.72
N GLY A 211 16.16 -33.49 -4.73
CA GLY A 211 15.62 -32.84 -3.56
C GLY A 211 14.43 -31.95 -3.89
N THR A 212 13.82 -31.45 -2.83
CA THR A 212 12.81 -30.40 -2.93
C THR A 212 13.41 -29.13 -2.34
N TYR A 213 13.41 -28.07 -3.13
CA TYR A 213 14.06 -26.81 -2.82
C TYR A 213 13.02 -25.71 -2.78
N THR A 214 13.13 -24.82 -1.81
CA THR A 214 12.24 -23.68 -1.67
C THR A 214 12.97 -22.41 -2.05
N GLY A 215 12.39 -21.62 -2.93
CA GLY A 215 12.91 -20.32 -3.35
C GLY A 215 11.87 -19.23 -3.18
N SER A 216 12.33 -18.02 -2.92
CA SER A 216 11.45 -16.86 -2.83
C SER A 216 12.04 -15.66 -3.55
N ALA A 217 11.20 -14.99 -4.34
CA ALA A 217 11.57 -13.76 -5.03
C ALA A 217 10.41 -12.78 -5.10
N MET A 218 10.71 -11.52 -5.40
CA MET A 218 9.72 -10.45 -5.45
C MET A 218 8.87 -10.52 -6.73
N GLY A 219 7.56 -10.69 -6.56
CA GLY A 219 6.56 -10.49 -7.62
C GLY A 219 6.14 -9.03 -7.79
N MET A 220 4.98 -8.78 -8.37
CA MET A 220 4.48 -7.43 -8.63
C MET A 220 4.22 -6.64 -7.34
N ASN A 221 3.58 -7.25 -6.34
CA ASN A 221 3.18 -6.56 -5.10
C ASN A 221 3.64 -7.25 -3.81
N ALA A 222 4.15 -8.48 -3.90
CA ALA A 222 4.58 -9.29 -2.76
C ALA A 222 5.59 -10.37 -3.19
N PRO A 223 6.37 -10.94 -2.25
CA PRO A 223 7.18 -12.10 -2.55
C PRO A 223 6.31 -13.31 -2.91
N ILE A 224 6.80 -14.09 -3.86
CA ILE A 224 6.26 -15.37 -4.30
C ILE A 224 7.20 -16.44 -3.76
N GLU A 225 6.65 -17.47 -3.15
CA GLU A 225 7.38 -18.61 -2.62
C GLU A 225 7.02 -19.86 -3.43
N VAL A 226 8.04 -20.53 -3.96
CA VAL A 226 7.90 -21.71 -4.80
C VAL A 226 8.67 -22.88 -4.20
N SER A 227 8.11 -24.08 -4.37
CA SER A 227 8.75 -25.35 -4.12
C SER A 227 9.11 -25.96 -5.47
N VAL A 228 10.37 -26.29 -5.67
CA VAL A 228 10.89 -26.93 -6.88
C VAL A 228 11.35 -28.33 -6.52
N THR A 229 10.81 -29.34 -7.18
CA THR A 229 11.24 -30.72 -7.02
C THR A 229 12.16 -31.11 -8.17
N VAL A 230 13.31 -31.67 -7.80
CA VAL A 230 14.32 -32.18 -8.73
C VAL A 230 14.44 -33.68 -8.54
N GLU A 231 14.23 -34.43 -9.63
CA GLU A 231 14.45 -35.88 -9.70
C GLU A 231 15.31 -36.22 -10.92
N GLY A 232 16.28 -37.11 -10.78
CA GLY A 232 17.16 -37.49 -11.89
C GLY A 232 17.97 -36.34 -12.49
N GLY A 233 18.17 -35.25 -11.73
CA GLY A 233 18.86 -34.04 -12.20
C GLY A 233 18.02 -33.11 -13.08
N HIS A 234 16.69 -33.34 -13.15
CA HIS A 234 15.74 -32.55 -13.91
C HIS A 234 14.67 -31.95 -13.00
N ILE A 235 14.14 -30.79 -13.37
CA ILE A 235 13.02 -30.16 -12.68
C ILE A 235 11.75 -30.93 -13.04
N THR A 236 11.14 -31.61 -12.07
CA THR A 236 9.95 -32.45 -12.29
C THR A 236 8.66 -31.82 -11.83
N ASP A 237 8.71 -30.92 -10.84
CA ASP A 237 7.55 -30.20 -10.33
C ASP A 237 7.93 -28.81 -9.82
N ILE A 238 7.04 -27.85 -10.02
CA ILE A 238 7.13 -26.51 -9.43
C ILE A 238 5.74 -26.19 -8.86
N SER A 239 5.65 -26.04 -7.55
CA SER A 239 4.41 -25.68 -6.86
C SER A 239 4.56 -24.36 -6.12
N ILE A 240 3.51 -23.55 -6.12
CA ILE A 240 3.50 -22.28 -5.40
C ILE A 240 3.07 -22.56 -3.97
N ILE A 241 3.99 -22.34 -3.02
CA ILE A 241 3.74 -22.51 -1.59
C ILE A 241 2.89 -21.34 -1.08
N SER A 242 3.26 -20.12 -1.50
CA SER A 242 2.61 -18.90 -1.04
C SER A 242 2.74 -17.82 -2.10
N SER A 243 1.62 -17.16 -2.40
CA SER A 243 1.59 -15.93 -3.17
C SER A 243 0.59 -14.98 -2.56
N ARG A 244 0.98 -13.71 -2.45
CA ARG A 244 0.09 -12.59 -2.14
C ARG A 244 -0.13 -11.66 -3.33
N ASP A 245 0.39 -12.06 -4.49
CA ASP A 245 0.12 -11.41 -5.77
C ASP A 245 -1.23 -11.97 -6.27
N ASP A 246 -2.34 -11.51 -5.69
CA ASP A 246 -3.68 -11.93 -6.15
C ASP A 246 -4.12 -11.16 -7.41
N GLU A 247 -5.04 -11.78 -8.19
CA GLU A 247 -5.69 -11.33 -9.43
C GLU A 247 -5.68 -9.81 -9.79
N PRO A 248 -5.61 -9.46 -11.09
CA PRO A 248 -6.15 -10.26 -12.20
C PRO A 248 -5.13 -10.96 -13.10
N TYR A 249 -3.82 -10.74 -12.92
CA TYR A 249 -2.80 -11.22 -13.86
C TYR A 249 -1.95 -12.38 -13.32
N PHE A 250 -2.10 -12.72 -12.04
CA PHE A 250 -1.31 -13.81 -11.43
C PHE A 250 -1.64 -15.17 -12.03
N SER A 251 -2.91 -15.41 -12.38
CA SER A 251 -3.32 -16.63 -13.09
C SER A 251 -2.59 -16.79 -14.43
N ASP A 252 -2.32 -15.68 -15.12
CA ASP A 252 -1.60 -15.68 -16.39
C ASP A 252 -0.09 -15.86 -16.19
N ALA A 253 0.45 -15.41 -15.04
CA ALA A 253 1.85 -15.63 -14.70
C ALA A 253 2.17 -17.12 -14.44
N LEU A 254 1.18 -17.92 -14.02
CA LEU A 254 1.35 -19.36 -13.76
C LEU A 254 1.78 -20.15 -14.98
N TYR A 255 1.41 -19.72 -16.19
CA TYR A 255 1.80 -20.41 -17.43
C TYR A 255 3.32 -20.48 -17.61
N VAL A 256 4.06 -19.56 -16.98
CA VAL A 256 5.53 -19.59 -16.99
C VAL A 256 6.09 -20.85 -16.32
N ILE A 257 5.36 -21.45 -15.38
CA ILE A 257 5.77 -22.72 -14.75
C ILE A 257 5.83 -23.85 -15.78
N ASP A 258 4.83 -23.94 -16.66
CA ASP A 258 4.78 -24.96 -17.71
C ASP A 258 5.95 -24.77 -18.69
N ASP A 259 6.30 -23.52 -19.01
CA ASP A 259 7.42 -23.18 -19.87
C ASP A 259 8.77 -23.56 -19.22
N ILE A 260 8.94 -23.33 -17.92
CA ILE A 260 10.15 -23.74 -17.17
C ILE A 260 10.27 -25.27 -17.13
N LEU A 261 9.18 -25.99 -16.88
CA LEU A 261 9.18 -27.46 -16.87
C LEU A 261 9.50 -28.03 -18.26
N ALA A 262 8.98 -27.41 -19.33
CA ALA A 262 9.24 -27.82 -20.70
C ALA A 262 10.68 -27.52 -21.15
N ALA A 263 11.23 -26.36 -20.75
CA ALA A 263 12.57 -25.93 -21.11
C ALA A 263 13.67 -26.52 -20.21
N ASN A 264 13.30 -26.96 -18.99
CA ASN A 264 14.19 -27.43 -17.94
C ASN A 264 15.31 -26.41 -17.59
N HIS A 265 14.99 -25.11 -17.67
CA HIS A 265 15.83 -23.98 -17.24
C HIS A 265 14.97 -22.74 -16.96
N THR A 266 15.50 -21.77 -16.22
CA THR A 266 14.78 -20.54 -15.80
C THR A 266 14.75 -19.43 -16.86
N GLN A 267 15.55 -19.52 -17.93
CA GLN A 267 15.59 -18.52 -19.01
C GLN A 267 14.40 -18.63 -19.97
N VAL A 268 13.18 -18.37 -19.49
CA VAL A 268 11.94 -18.39 -20.29
C VAL A 268 11.34 -16.99 -20.41
N ASP A 269 10.51 -16.78 -21.43
CA ASP A 269 9.87 -15.49 -21.66
C ASP A 269 8.74 -15.22 -20.67
N THR A 270 8.60 -13.95 -20.24
CA THR A 270 7.46 -13.55 -19.39
C THR A 270 6.16 -13.47 -20.18
N VAL A 271 5.03 -13.72 -19.53
CA VAL A 271 3.70 -13.64 -20.16
C VAL A 271 3.28 -12.18 -20.36
N THR A 272 2.75 -11.88 -21.55
CA THR A 272 2.30 -10.53 -21.91
C THR A 272 1.16 -10.09 -20.99
N GLY A 273 1.35 -8.97 -20.28
CA GLY A 273 0.37 -8.45 -19.30
C GLY A 273 0.62 -8.91 -17.86
N ALA A 274 1.49 -9.90 -17.65
CA ALA A 274 1.86 -10.44 -16.34
C ALA A 274 3.37 -10.36 -16.05
N THR A 275 4.11 -9.49 -16.76
CA THR A 275 5.58 -9.43 -16.75
C THR A 275 6.22 -9.42 -15.36
N TYR A 276 5.69 -8.64 -14.42
CA TYR A 276 6.26 -8.55 -13.06
C TYR A 276 6.02 -9.79 -12.22
N SER A 277 4.84 -10.40 -12.32
CA SER A 277 4.53 -11.64 -11.60
C SER A 277 5.23 -12.85 -12.25
N SER A 278 5.30 -12.89 -13.58
CA SER A 278 6.10 -13.87 -14.34
C SER A 278 7.57 -13.81 -13.98
N GLY A 279 8.16 -12.60 -13.93
CA GLY A 279 9.54 -12.41 -13.49
C GLY A 279 9.76 -12.90 -12.06
N GLY A 280 8.85 -12.56 -11.14
CA GLY A 280 8.94 -13.03 -9.75
C GLY A 280 8.88 -14.56 -9.61
N ILE A 281 8.12 -15.26 -10.45
CA ILE A 281 8.11 -16.74 -10.46
C ILE A 281 9.45 -17.27 -10.98
N ILE A 282 9.98 -16.72 -12.08
CA ILE A 282 11.26 -17.12 -12.66
C ILE A 282 12.39 -16.95 -11.64
N ASP A 283 12.47 -15.77 -11.02
CA ASP A 283 13.50 -15.44 -10.04
C ASP A 283 13.38 -16.34 -8.78
N ALA A 284 12.16 -16.69 -8.37
CA ALA A 284 11.93 -17.56 -7.21
C ALA A 284 12.38 -19.00 -7.51
N VAL A 285 12.13 -19.50 -8.73
CA VAL A 285 12.60 -20.80 -9.18
C VAL A 285 14.13 -20.80 -9.31
N GLU A 286 14.72 -19.72 -9.82
CA GLU A 286 16.18 -19.57 -9.90
C GLU A 286 16.82 -19.64 -8.50
N ALA A 287 16.29 -18.91 -7.52
CA ALA A 287 16.75 -18.98 -6.13
C ALA A 287 16.63 -20.39 -5.51
N ALA A 288 15.57 -21.13 -5.85
CA ALA A 288 15.41 -22.53 -5.41
C ALA A 288 16.49 -23.43 -6.04
N LEU A 289 16.80 -23.22 -7.32
CA LEU A 289 17.77 -24.02 -8.08
C LEU A 289 19.22 -23.69 -7.74
N GLU A 290 19.54 -22.46 -7.33
CA GLU A 290 20.84 -22.11 -6.75
C GLU A 290 21.13 -22.99 -5.52
N SER A 291 20.13 -23.21 -4.67
CA SER A 291 20.23 -24.10 -3.49
C SER A 291 20.38 -25.58 -3.87
N ALA A 292 20.03 -25.96 -5.10
CA ALA A 292 20.19 -27.32 -5.63
C ALA A 292 21.54 -27.56 -6.31
N GLY A 293 22.31 -26.49 -6.57
CA GLY A 293 23.63 -26.52 -7.20
C GLY A 293 24.82 -26.64 -6.24
N GLU A 294 24.61 -26.47 -4.93
CA GLU A 294 25.62 -26.69 -3.88
C GLU A 294 25.77 -28.17 -3.51
#